data_AF-A0A8T2K818-F1
#
_entry.id   AF-A0A8T2K818-F1
#
_cell.length_a   1.000
_cell.length_b   1.000
_cell.length_c   1.000
_cell.angle_alpha   90.00
_cell.angle_beta   90.00
_cell.angle_gamma   90.00
#
_symmetry.space_group_name_H-M   'P 1'
#
loop_
_entity.id
_entity.type
_entity.pdbx_description
1 polymer ?
#
loop_
_entity_poly.entity_id
_entity_poly.type
_entity_poly.pdbx_seq_one_letter_code
_entity_poly.pdbx_strand_id
1 'polypeptide(L)'
;MVLFIFQLLAQQMQDVSGDRGVLKEVIRKGNGENVPYDATVIVKFSGYLEHAEKPFDTNCFSRNPRMLKLGEDITLAGMEIGLLTMQRGELSRFLFSPDYAFGKLGCPPLIPPRATVLFEIELLDFLDTAESDAFCALSPGAQDTFALEKIIKIAGTEREFGNYLFKRNRFSDAKNRYKQAISVLSREPLFEVDRNLLKAAQLLVYLNLSLTYLKLNRPCRALMWGEKALEIDDKSAKGLFRCGQACLEIKEYEKARDFLLKAQKQEPFNQEINNELKRLASSYQDYLDRQREMCSRMFGSLSLSSTTNKA
;
A
#
# COMPACT_ATOMS: atom_id res chain seq x y z
N MET A 1 -41.59 -13.94 -28.59
CA MET A 1 -41.41 -12.90 -27.55
C MET A 1 -39.93 -12.94 -27.19
N VAL A 2 -39.14 -11.95 -27.62
CA VAL A 2 -37.72 -11.90 -27.23
C VAL A 2 -37.70 -11.63 -25.73
N LEU A 3 -37.18 -12.59 -24.96
CA LEU A 3 -37.02 -12.43 -23.52
C LEU A 3 -35.86 -11.45 -23.32
N PHE A 4 -36.14 -10.23 -22.89
CA PHE A 4 -35.11 -9.29 -22.46
C PHE A 4 -34.55 -9.77 -21.13
N ILE A 5 -33.36 -10.37 -21.16
CA ILE A 5 -32.70 -10.97 -20.00
C ILE A 5 -32.55 -9.94 -18.88
N PHE A 6 -32.23 -8.69 -19.23
CA PHE A 6 -32.06 -7.63 -18.24
C PHE A 6 -33.39 -7.24 -17.58
N GLN A 7 -34.52 -7.30 -18.29
CA GLN A 7 -35.83 -7.03 -17.68
C GLN A 7 -36.19 -8.05 -16.61
N LEU A 8 -35.85 -9.33 -16.82
CA LEU A 8 -36.09 -10.38 -15.83
C LEU A 8 -35.20 -10.22 -14.60
N LEU A 9 -33.91 -9.92 -14.80
CA LEU A 9 -32.99 -9.61 -13.70
C LEU A 9 -33.50 -8.41 -12.88
N ALA A 10 -33.91 -7.34 -13.57
CA ALA A 10 -34.38 -6.10 -12.97
C ALA A 10 -35.62 -6.25 -12.06
N GLN A 11 -36.38 -7.35 -12.14
CA GLN A 11 -37.51 -7.63 -11.25
C GLN A 11 -37.09 -8.07 -9.85
N GLN A 12 -35.90 -8.67 -9.72
CA GLN A 12 -35.39 -9.24 -8.48
C GLN A 12 -34.31 -8.36 -7.83
N MET A 13 -33.85 -7.34 -8.55
CA MET A 13 -32.83 -6.40 -8.08
C MET A 13 -33.43 -5.28 -7.22
N GLN A 14 -32.65 -4.85 -6.23
CA GLN A 14 -32.97 -3.72 -5.36
C GLN A 14 -32.71 -2.41 -6.11
N ASP A 15 -33.66 -1.47 -6.07
CA ASP A 15 -33.46 -0.10 -6.53
C ASP A 15 -32.66 0.69 -5.50
N VAL A 16 -31.46 1.15 -5.88
CA VAL A 16 -30.55 1.89 -4.99
C VAL A 16 -30.45 3.37 -5.34
N SER A 17 -30.96 3.80 -6.50
CA SER A 17 -31.08 5.23 -6.85
C SER A 17 -32.46 5.80 -6.50
N GLY A 18 -33.48 4.94 -6.32
CA GLY A 18 -34.85 5.32 -5.95
C GLY A 18 -35.75 5.70 -7.15
N ASP A 19 -35.18 5.76 -8.35
CA ASP A 19 -35.84 6.05 -9.62
C ASP A 19 -35.73 4.89 -10.62
N ARG A 20 -35.29 3.71 -10.15
CA ARG A 20 -34.94 2.53 -10.94
C ARG A 20 -33.82 2.72 -11.95
N GLY A 21 -33.05 3.80 -11.85
CA GLY A 21 -31.89 4.06 -12.67
C GLY A 21 -30.70 3.16 -12.36
N VAL A 22 -30.54 2.78 -11.09
CA VAL A 22 -29.47 1.90 -10.61
C VAL A 22 -30.10 0.75 -9.82
N LEU A 23 -30.03 -0.45 -10.38
CA LEU A 23 -30.53 -1.66 -9.73
C LEU A 23 -29.35 -2.52 -9.30
N LYS A 24 -29.46 -3.17 -8.14
CA LYS A 24 -28.41 -3.97 -7.52
C LYS A 24 -28.88 -5.38 -7.16
N GLU A 25 -28.02 -6.36 -7.41
CA GLU A 25 -28.11 -7.71 -6.86
C GLU A 25 -26.78 -8.05 -6.17
N VAL A 26 -26.81 -8.45 -4.90
CA VAL A 26 -25.62 -8.90 -4.19
C VAL A 26 -25.37 -10.38 -4.51
N ILE A 27 -24.27 -10.67 -5.19
CA ILE A 27 -23.86 -12.04 -5.54
C ILE A 27 -23.07 -12.68 -4.40
N ARG A 28 -22.16 -11.91 -3.79
CA ARG A 28 -21.41 -12.30 -2.60
C ARG A 28 -21.33 -11.13 -1.65
N LYS A 29 -21.83 -11.33 -0.44
CA LYS A 29 -21.82 -10.30 0.60
C LYS A 29 -20.39 -9.94 1.01
N GLY A 30 -20.14 -8.65 1.19
CA GLY A 30 -18.91 -8.15 1.83
C GLY A 30 -19.04 -8.13 3.35
N ASN A 31 -18.13 -7.42 4.00
CA ASN A 31 -18.13 -7.22 5.45
C ASN A 31 -17.83 -5.77 5.82
N GLY A 32 -18.32 -5.37 7.01
CA GLY A 32 -18.07 -4.06 7.59
C GLY A 32 -19.01 -2.99 7.07
N GLU A 33 -18.54 -1.75 7.09
CA GLU A 33 -19.30 -0.58 6.68
C GLU A 33 -19.33 -0.43 5.16
N ASN A 34 -20.28 0.37 4.69
CA ASN A 34 -20.37 0.74 3.29
C ASN A 34 -19.28 1.75 2.92
N VAL A 35 -19.00 1.85 1.62
CA VAL A 35 -18.04 2.82 1.09
C VAL A 35 -18.50 4.26 1.39
N PRO A 36 -17.65 5.13 1.98
CA PRO A 36 -17.97 6.54 2.18
C PRO A 36 -17.90 7.35 0.87
N TYR A 37 -18.59 8.50 0.82
CA TYR A 37 -18.77 9.32 -0.38
C TYR A 37 -17.48 9.72 -1.10
N ASP A 38 -16.42 10.00 -0.35
CA ASP A 38 -15.13 10.43 -0.88
C ASP A 38 -14.06 9.32 -0.74
N ALA A 39 -14.45 8.05 -0.70
CA ALA A 39 -13.48 6.98 -0.57
C ALA A 39 -12.60 6.87 -1.81
N THR A 40 -11.37 6.41 -1.60
CA THR A 40 -10.57 5.80 -2.65
C THR A 40 -10.88 4.30 -2.68
N VAL A 41 -11.47 3.81 -3.76
CA VAL A 41 -11.89 2.41 -3.92
C VAL A 41 -10.93 1.61 -4.80
N ILE A 42 -10.94 0.30 -4.62
CA ILE A 42 -10.24 -0.67 -5.44
C ILE A 42 -11.26 -1.68 -5.91
N VAL A 43 -11.51 -1.71 -7.21
CA VAL A 43 -12.57 -2.52 -7.79
C VAL A 43 -12.05 -3.38 -8.92
N LYS A 44 -12.60 -4.58 -9.04
CA LYS A 44 -12.64 -5.30 -10.31
C LYS A 44 -14.01 -5.16 -10.92
N PHE A 45 -14.11 -5.01 -12.22
CA PHE A 45 -15.40 -4.94 -12.88
C PHE A 45 -15.36 -5.54 -14.28
N SER A 46 -16.54 -5.96 -14.75
CA SER A 46 -16.81 -6.30 -16.15
C SER A 46 -18.19 -5.77 -16.54
N GLY A 47 -18.25 -5.00 -17.61
CA GLY A 47 -19.46 -4.41 -18.17
C GLY A 47 -19.94 -5.15 -19.41
N TYR A 48 -21.24 -5.43 -19.50
CA TYR A 48 -21.89 -6.23 -20.53
C TYR A 48 -23.06 -5.49 -21.15
N LEU A 49 -23.22 -5.67 -22.46
CA LEU A 49 -24.44 -5.33 -23.19
C LEU A 49 -25.40 -6.51 -23.15
N GLU A 50 -26.69 -6.24 -23.33
CA GLU A 50 -27.69 -7.30 -23.37
C GLU A 50 -27.39 -8.26 -24.53
N HIS A 51 -27.47 -9.57 -24.25
CA HIS A 51 -27.12 -10.67 -25.18
C HIS A 51 -25.65 -10.75 -25.61
N ALA A 52 -24.75 -9.92 -25.08
CA ALA A 52 -23.32 -10.04 -25.34
C ALA A 52 -22.67 -11.10 -24.44
N GLU A 53 -21.95 -12.05 -25.02
CA GLU A 53 -21.18 -13.05 -24.26
C GLU A 53 -19.89 -12.46 -23.66
N LYS A 54 -19.31 -11.46 -24.33
CA LYS A 54 -18.05 -10.83 -23.92
C LYS A 54 -18.32 -9.45 -23.34
N PRO A 55 -17.59 -9.05 -22.27
CA PRO A 55 -17.72 -7.71 -21.73
C PRO A 55 -17.21 -6.69 -22.76
N PHE A 56 -17.88 -5.54 -22.83
CA PHE A 56 -17.41 -4.40 -23.63
C PHE A 56 -16.30 -3.62 -22.90
N ASP A 57 -16.25 -3.73 -21.57
CA ASP A 57 -15.20 -3.14 -20.72
C ASP A 57 -14.92 -4.06 -19.53
N THR A 58 -13.65 -4.25 -19.18
CA THR A 58 -13.25 -5.05 -18.02
C THR A 58 -11.82 -4.75 -17.59
N ASN A 59 -11.60 -4.72 -16.28
CA ASN A 59 -10.26 -4.59 -15.70
C ASN A 59 -9.77 -5.89 -15.02
N CYS A 60 -10.53 -6.99 -15.14
CA CYS A 60 -10.27 -8.25 -14.44
C CYS A 60 -8.92 -8.90 -14.82
N PHE A 61 -8.38 -8.58 -15.99
CA PHE A 61 -7.06 -9.05 -16.45
C PHE A 61 -5.89 -8.34 -15.76
N SER A 62 -6.15 -7.20 -15.10
CA SER A 62 -5.10 -6.48 -14.38
C SER A 62 -4.73 -7.22 -13.09
N ARG A 63 -3.45 -7.56 -12.96
CA ARG A 63 -2.89 -8.10 -11.70
C ARG A 63 -2.95 -7.08 -10.57
N ASN A 64 -2.92 -5.79 -10.90
CA ASN A 64 -2.91 -4.69 -9.95
C ASN A 64 -4.03 -3.69 -10.28
N PRO A 65 -5.28 -3.95 -9.86
CA PRO A 65 -6.36 -2.98 -9.95
C PRO A 65 -5.93 -1.60 -9.44
N ARG A 66 -6.23 -0.57 -10.24
CA ARG A 66 -5.96 0.83 -9.91
C ARG A 66 -6.89 1.28 -8.77
N MET A 67 -6.39 2.21 -7.96
CA MET A 67 -7.18 2.92 -6.97
C MET A 67 -7.87 4.08 -7.65
N LEU A 68 -9.18 4.18 -7.46
CA LEU A 68 -10.05 5.16 -8.09
C LEU A 68 -10.72 5.98 -7.00
N LYS A 69 -10.61 7.30 -7.10
CA LYS A 69 -11.28 8.23 -6.21
C LYS A 69 -12.75 8.41 -6.64
N LEU A 70 -13.69 8.17 -5.73
CA LEU A 70 -15.10 8.53 -5.95
C LEU A 70 -15.22 10.05 -6.12
N GLY A 71 -16.11 10.50 -7.02
CA GLY A 71 -16.26 11.90 -7.42
C GLY A 71 -15.25 12.42 -8.44
N GLU A 72 -14.14 11.70 -8.70
CA GLU A 72 -13.07 12.18 -9.58
C GLU A 72 -12.69 11.19 -10.69
N ASP A 73 -12.30 9.96 -10.34
CA ASP A 73 -11.79 8.97 -11.30
C ASP A 73 -12.90 8.09 -11.90
N ILE A 74 -14.07 8.01 -11.24
CA ILE A 74 -15.20 7.15 -11.65
C ILE A 74 -16.19 7.99 -12.45
N THR A 75 -16.26 7.74 -13.75
CA THR A 75 -17.04 8.57 -14.68
C THR A 75 -18.47 8.10 -14.90
N LEU A 76 -18.80 6.87 -14.50
CA LEU A 76 -20.12 6.29 -14.69
C LEU A 76 -20.97 6.54 -13.43
N ALA A 77 -21.97 7.42 -13.52
CA ALA A 77 -22.79 7.83 -12.37
C ALA A 77 -23.45 6.63 -11.66
N GLY A 78 -23.92 5.64 -12.42
CA GLY A 78 -24.50 4.42 -11.85
C GLY A 78 -23.49 3.60 -11.04
N MET A 79 -22.22 3.56 -11.48
CA MET A 79 -21.15 2.87 -10.78
C MET A 79 -20.81 3.57 -9.47
N GLU A 80 -20.77 4.89 -9.46
CA GLU A 80 -20.53 5.69 -8.24
C GLU A 80 -21.62 5.44 -7.19
N ILE A 81 -22.90 5.57 -7.57
CA ILE A 81 -24.03 5.26 -6.69
C ILE A 81 -23.97 3.81 -6.21
N GLY A 82 -23.70 2.87 -7.12
CA GLY A 82 -23.61 1.45 -6.80
C GLY A 82 -22.52 1.16 -5.76
N LEU A 83 -21.33 1.74 -5.90
CA LEU A 83 -20.20 1.52 -5.01
C LEU A 83 -20.46 2.01 -3.59
N LEU A 84 -21.18 3.12 -3.41
CA LEU A 84 -21.58 3.63 -2.09
C LEU A 84 -22.47 2.67 -1.30
N THR A 85 -23.08 1.70 -1.97
CA THR A 85 -23.90 0.66 -1.32
C THR A 85 -23.12 -0.60 -0.99
N MET A 86 -21.85 -0.70 -1.40
CA MET A 86 -21.06 -1.93 -1.30
C MET A 86 -20.23 -1.98 -0.01
N GLN A 87 -19.96 -3.20 0.44
CA GLN A 87 -19.06 -3.49 1.56
C GLN A 87 -17.75 -4.12 1.08
N ARG A 88 -16.70 -4.05 1.91
CA ARG A 88 -15.38 -4.61 1.56
C ARG A 88 -15.49 -6.10 1.23
N GLY A 89 -14.95 -6.53 0.09
CA GLY A 89 -14.99 -7.91 -0.42
C GLY A 89 -16.28 -8.30 -1.14
N GLU A 90 -17.28 -7.41 -1.20
CA GLU A 90 -18.56 -7.65 -1.87
C GLU A 90 -18.39 -7.81 -3.38
N LEU A 91 -19.13 -8.76 -3.95
CA LEU A 91 -19.35 -8.89 -5.39
C LEU A 91 -20.84 -8.66 -5.65
N SER A 92 -21.15 -7.68 -6.49
CA SER A 92 -22.52 -7.30 -6.83
C SER A 92 -22.68 -7.10 -8.33
N ARG A 93 -23.89 -7.39 -8.80
CA ARG A 93 -24.35 -7.05 -10.15
C ARG A 93 -25.16 -5.78 -10.10
N PHE A 94 -24.98 -4.95 -11.12
CA PHE A 94 -25.71 -3.72 -11.28
C PHE A 94 -26.26 -3.57 -12.68
N LEU A 95 -27.52 -3.17 -12.79
CA LEU A 95 -28.08 -2.67 -14.04
C LEU A 95 -28.12 -1.15 -13.96
N PHE A 96 -27.48 -0.51 -14.92
CA PHE A 96 -27.50 0.93 -15.07
C PHE A 96 -28.37 1.30 -16.25
N SER A 97 -29.41 2.10 -16.00
CA SER A 97 -30.20 2.70 -17.05
C SER A 97 -29.34 3.66 -17.88
N PRO A 98 -29.79 4.06 -19.08
CA PRO A 98 -28.97 4.89 -19.96
C PRO A 98 -28.49 6.18 -19.30
N ASP A 99 -29.34 6.86 -18.52
CA ASP A 99 -29.01 8.14 -17.89
C ASP A 99 -27.96 8.00 -16.78
N TYR A 100 -27.79 6.79 -16.22
CA TYR A 100 -26.74 6.46 -15.25
C TYR A 100 -25.53 5.76 -15.90
N ALA A 101 -25.55 5.61 -17.22
CA ALA A 101 -24.50 4.95 -18.00
C ALA A 101 -24.00 5.85 -19.15
N PHE A 102 -24.27 5.46 -20.41
CA PHE A 102 -23.74 6.12 -21.62
C PHE A 102 -24.75 7.06 -22.31
N GLY A 103 -25.89 7.31 -21.66
CA GLY A 103 -26.89 8.29 -22.05
C GLY A 103 -27.55 8.03 -23.40
N LYS A 104 -28.10 9.11 -23.96
CA LYS A 104 -28.85 9.08 -25.24
C LYS A 104 -27.97 8.79 -26.45
N LEU A 105 -26.67 9.10 -26.39
CA LEU A 105 -25.76 8.94 -27.51
C LEU A 105 -25.04 7.59 -27.50
N GLY A 106 -24.91 6.95 -26.34
CA GLY A 106 -24.08 5.75 -26.21
C GLY A 106 -22.59 6.06 -26.40
N CYS A 107 -21.84 5.07 -26.84
CA CYS A 107 -20.43 5.21 -27.24
C CYS A 107 -20.19 4.41 -28.54
N PRO A 108 -20.62 4.94 -29.70
CA PRO A 108 -20.52 4.22 -30.97
C PRO A 108 -19.06 3.93 -31.39
N PRO A 109 -18.78 2.80 -32.07
CA PRO A 109 -19.74 1.74 -32.45
C PRO A 109 -19.98 0.71 -31.35
N LEU A 110 -19.31 0.82 -30.19
CA LEU A 110 -19.26 -0.22 -29.17
C LEU A 110 -20.54 -0.29 -28.33
N ILE A 111 -21.08 0.85 -27.93
CA ILE A 111 -22.23 0.96 -27.03
C ILE A 111 -23.35 1.71 -27.76
N PRO A 112 -24.52 1.07 -28.01
CA PRO A 112 -25.63 1.71 -28.69
C PRO A 112 -26.22 2.91 -27.93
N PRO A 113 -26.87 3.85 -28.63
CA PRO A 113 -27.72 4.87 -28.04
C PRO A 113 -28.75 4.29 -27.06
N ARG A 114 -28.94 4.91 -25.89
CA ARG A 114 -29.93 4.49 -24.88
C ARG A 114 -29.79 3.04 -24.40
N ALA A 115 -28.58 2.50 -24.40
CA ALA A 115 -28.33 1.15 -23.90
C ALA A 115 -28.41 1.08 -22.36
N THR A 116 -29.10 0.07 -21.86
CA THR A 116 -28.95 -0.40 -20.47
C THR A 116 -27.75 -1.35 -20.42
N VAL A 117 -26.91 -1.22 -19.40
CA VAL A 117 -25.69 -2.02 -19.26
C VAL A 117 -25.70 -2.77 -17.92
N LEU A 118 -25.18 -3.99 -17.94
CA LEU A 118 -24.95 -4.79 -16.74
C LEU A 118 -23.48 -4.68 -16.34
N PHE A 119 -23.20 -4.36 -15.09
CA PHE A 119 -21.87 -4.43 -14.52
C PHE A 119 -21.81 -5.47 -13.41
N GLU A 120 -20.85 -6.39 -13.49
CA GLU A 120 -20.42 -7.16 -12.33
C GLU A 120 -19.24 -6.42 -11.69
N ILE A 121 -19.35 -6.07 -10.41
CA ILE A 121 -18.35 -5.28 -9.68
C ILE A 121 -17.97 -6.01 -8.40
N GLU A 122 -16.68 -6.28 -8.23
CA GLU A 122 -16.07 -6.76 -6.98
C GLU A 122 -15.35 -5.61 -6.29
N LEU A 123 -15.84 -5.19 -5.13
CA LEU A 123 -15.16 -4.23 -4.28
C LEU A 123 -14.07 -4.95 -3.48
N LEU A 124 -12.82 -4.81 -3.90
CA LEU A 124 -11.69 -5.47 -3.23
C LEU A 124 -11.37 -4.77 -1.91
N ASP A 125 -11.28 -3.45 -1.93
CA ASP A 125 -10.92 -2.66 -0.76
C ASP A 125 -11.29 -1.18 -0.95
N PHE A 126 -11.33 -0.41 0.14
CA PHE A 126 -11.45 1.04 0.10
C PHE A 126 -10.75 1.71 1.27
N LEU A 127 -10.40 2.99 1.09
CA LEU A 127 -9.84 3.85 2.12
C LEU A 127 -10.69 5.12 2.22
N ASP A 128 -11.10 5.46 3.44
CA ASP A 128 -11.72 6.76 3.74
C ASP A 128 -10.64 7.85 3.66
N THR A 129 -10.65 8.62 2.58
CA THR A 129 -9.68 9.71 2.36
C THR A 129 -10.28 11.10 2.55
N ALA A 130 -11.55 11.22 2.93
CA ALA A 130 -12.25 12.50 3.04
C ALA A 130 -11.49 13.52 3.92
N GLU A 131 -11.03 13.09 5.10
CA GLU A 131 -10.27 13.95 6.00
C GLU A 131 -8.88 14.31 5.46
N SER A 132 -8.24 13.39 4.73
CA SER A 132 -6.94 13.63 4.11
C SER A 132 -7.05 14.69 3.01
N ASP A 133 -8.08 14.58 2.18
CA ASP A 133 -8.30 15.50 1.07
C ASP A 133 -8.72 16.88 1.58
N ALA A 134 -9.59 16.92 2.61
CA ALA A 134 -9.93 18.16 3.31
C ALA A 134 -8.69 18.84 3.89
N PHE A 135 -7.78 18.09 4.51
CA PHE A 135 -6.53 18.63 5.05
C PHE A 135 -5.58 19.16 3.95
N CYS A 136 -5.44 18.44 2.84
CA CYS A 136 -4.62 18.89 1.70
C CYS A 136 -5.15 20.16 1.04
N ALA A 137 -6.47 20.41 1.09
CA ALA A 137 -7.09 21.63 0.58
C ALA A 137 -6.91 22.87 1.49
N LEU A 138 -6.46 22.69 2.74
CA LEU A 138 -6.26 23.80 3.67
C LEU A 138 -4.98 24.60 3.35
N SER A 139 -5.01 25.90 3.68
CA SER A 139 -3.79 26.73 3.68
C SER A 139 -2.84 26.28 4.80
N PRO A 140 -1.51 26.53 4.68
CA PRO A 140 -0.55 26.10 5.70
C PRO A 140 -0.89 26.57 7.12
N GLY A 141 -1.35 27.82 7.28
CA GLY A 141 -1.75 28.33 8.60
C GLY A 141 -3.03 27.69 9.17
N ALA A 142 -3.92 27.19 8.32
CA ALA A 142 -5.10 26.44 8.76
C ALA A 142 -4.78 24.97 9.06
N GLN A 143 -3.77 24.40 8.40
CA GLN A 143 -3.23 23.09 8.78
C GLN A 143 -2.66 23.13 10.20
N ASP A 144 -2.09 24.27 10.61
CA ASP A 144 -1.51 24.46 11.95
C ASP A 144 -2.53 24.47 13.10
N THR A 145 -3.81 24.69 12.82
CA THR A 145 -4.88 24.64 13.84
C THR A 145 -5.68 23.34 13.80
N PHE A 146 -5.33 22.43 12.88
CA PHE A 146 -6.04 21.17 12.71
C PHE A 146 -5.82 20.23 13.91
N ALA A 147 -6.90 19.68 14.45
CA ALA A 147 -6.88 18.83 15.64
C ALA A 147 -5.97 17.61 15.46
N LEU A 148 -5.16 17.30 16.48
CA LEU A 148 -4.17 16.23 16.43
C LEU A 148 -4.79 14.86 16.13
N GLU A 149 -5.95 14.55 16.70
CA GLU A 149 -6.65 13.28 16.45
C GLU A 149 -6.93 13.08 14.96
N LYS A 150 -7.35 14.14 14.27
CA LYS A 150 -7.58 14.09 12.81
C LYS A 150 -6.27 13.94 12.04
N ILE A 151 -5.20 14.61 12.46
CA ILE A 151 -3.87 14.44 11.86
C ILE A 151 -3.39 12.98 11.97
N ILE A 152 -3.55 12.38 13.14
CA ILE A 152 -3.20 10.98 13.37
C ILE A 152 -4.05 10.07 12.49
N LYS A 153 -5.36 10.36 12.35
CA LYS A 153 -6.25 9.62 11.44
C LYS A 153 -5.78 9.73 9.99
N ILE A 154 -5.47 10.92 9.49
CA ILE A 154 -4.93 11.15 8.14
C ILE A 154 -3.63 10.38 7.92
N ALA A 155 -2.69 10.46 8.86
CA ALA A 155 -1.44 9.72 8.78
C ALA A 155 -1.67 8.20 8.79
N GLY A 156 -2.66 7.75 9.56
CA GLY A 156 -3.15 6.37 9.58
C GLY A 156 -3.64 5.92 8.20
N THR A 157 -4.50 6.71 7.56
CA THR A 157 -5.01 6.45 6.20
C THR A 157 -3.87 6.37 5.18
N GLU A 158 -2.96 7.34 5.16
CA GLU A 158 -1.79 7.33 4.25
C GLU A 158 -0.87 6.13 4.51
N ARG A 159 -0.68 5.74 5.77
CA ARG A 159 0.06 4.52 6.14
C ARG A 159 -0.65 3.26 5.63
N GLU A 160 -1.97 3.18 5.73
CA GLU A 160 -2.74 2.03 5.24
C GLU A 160 -2.70 1.93 3.72
N PHE A 161 -2.76 3.07 3.02
CA PHE A 161 -2.50 3.15 1.59
C PHE A 161 -1.11 2.60 1.26
N GLY A 162 -0.08 3.05 2.00
CA GLY A 162 1.27 2.52 1.86
C GLY A 162 1.33 0.99 2.05
N ASN A 163 0.63 0.46 3.06
CA ASN A 163 0.57 -0.99 3.32
C ASN A 163 -0.06 -1.76 2.17
N TYR A 164 -1.14 -1.24 1.60
CA TYR A 164 -1.80 -1.84 0.45
C TYR A 164 -0.86 -1.94 -0.75
N LEU A 165 -0.18 -0.84 -1.09
CA LEU A 165 0.79 -0.81 -2.19
C LEU A 165 1.98 -1.74 -1.91
N PHE A 166 2.44 -1.80 -0.66
CA PHE A 166 3.52 -2.68 -0.25
C PHE A 166 3.18 -4.16 -0.48
N LYS A 167 1.97 -4.61 -0.09
CA LYS A 167 1.50 -5.99 -0.30
C LYS A 167 1.47 -6.41 -1.78
N ARG A 168 1.39 -5.44 -2.69
CA ARG A 168 1.40 -5.64 -4.16
C ARG A 168 2.78 -5.45 -4.79
N ASN A 169 3.84 -5.43 -3.98
CA ASN A 169 5.22 -5.19 -4.40
C ASN A 169 5.45 -3.83 -5.08
N ARG A 170 4.52 -2.87 -4.92
CA ARG A 170 4.67 -1.49 -5.41
C ARG A 170 5.43 -0.64 -4.39
N PHE A 171 6.67 -1.05 -4.08
CA PHE A 171 7.44 -0.47 -2.98
C PHE A 171 7.75 1.02 -3.16
N SER A 172 7.95 1.49 -4.39
CA SER A 172 8.20 2.92 -4.65
C SER A 172 6.98 3.79 -4.33
N ASP A 173 5.80 3.31 -4.66
CA ASP A 173 4.54 4.01 -4.40
C ASP A 173 4.18 3.95 -2.91
N ALA A 174 4.38 2.77 -2.28
CA ALA A 174 4.24 2.61 -0.83
C ALA A 174 5.12 3.60 -0.06
N LYS A 175 6.39 3.75 -0.47
CA LYS A 175 7.33 4.73 0.08
C LYS A 175 6.79 6.17 -0.04
N ASN A 176 6.19 6.54 -1.17
CA ASN A 176 5.63 7.89 -1.34
C ASN A 176 4.48 8.15 -0.34
N ARG A 177 3.57 7.18 -0.18
CA ARG A 177 2.47 7.25 0.79
C ARG A 177 2.94 7.33 2.24
N TYR A 178 3.90 6.50 2.64
CA TYR A 178 4.47 6.62 3.99
C TYR A 178 5.18 7.96 4.23
N LYS A 179 5.79 8.55 3.19
CA LYS A 179 6.37 9.90 3.32
C LYS A 179 5.30 10.98 3.50
N GLN A 180 4.14 10.84 2.85
CA GLN A 180 2.99 11.74 3.07
C GLN A 180 2.46 11.61 4.50
N ALA A 181 2.38 10.39 5.04
CA ALA A 181 2.05 10.18 6.45
C ALA A 181 3.05 10.87 7.40
N ILE A 182 4.36 10.82 7.11
CA ILE A 182 5.35 11.53 7.93
C ILE A 182 5.22 13.05 7.82
N SER A 183 4.94 13.60 6.62
CA SER A 183 4.84 15.06 6.48
C SER A 183 3.73 15.65 7.35
N VAL A 184 2.60 14.95 7.50
CA VAL A 184 1.51 15.41 8.38
C VAL A 184 1.82 15.20 9.87
N LEU A 185 2.63 14.19 10.20
CA LEU A 185 3.06 13.90 11.58
C LEU A 185 4.25 14.75 12.06
N SER A 186 4.83 15.62 11.23
CA SER A 186 6.03 16.40 11.59
C SER A 186 5.72 17.71 12.33
N ARG A 187 4.66 17.72 13.16
CA ARG A 187 4.17 18.92 13.86
C ARG A 187 4.67 18.94 15.30
N GLU A 188 4.94 20.14 15.84
CA GLU A 188 5.28 20.29 17.26
C GLU A 188 4.01 20.15 18.12
N PRO A 189 3.97 19.20 19.08
CA PRO A 189 2.81 19.00 19.93
C PRO A 189 2.72 20.10 20.99
N LEU A 190 1.51 20.59 21.25
CA LEU A 190 1.24 21.60 22.29
C LEU A 190 1.30 21.01 23.71
N PHE A 191 0.92 19.74 23.88
CA PHE A 191 0.87 19.05 25.16
C PHE A 191 1.76 17.79 25.17
N GLU A 192 2.20 17.34 26.35
CA GLU A 192 3.03 16.13 26.47
C GLU A 192 2.28 14.84 26.09
N VAL A 193 0.98 14.75 26.42
CA VAL A 193 0.13 13.60 26.07
C VAL A 193 0.08 13.42 24.54
N ASP A 194 -0.06 14.52 23.83
CA ASP A 194 -0.07 14.61 22.37
C ASP A 194 1.27 14.15 21.76
N ARG A 195 2.39 14.49 22.41
CA ARG A 195 3.73 14.07 21.97
C ARG A 195 3.85 12.54 21.94
N ASN A 196 3.30 11.85 22.93
CA ASN A 196 3.36 10.39 23.00
C ASN A 196 2.50 9.73 21.91
N LEU A 197 1.29 10.25 21.67
CA LEU A 197 0.41 9.78 20.59
C LEU A 197 1.05 9.98 19.21
N LEU A 198 1.65 11.16 18.98
CA LEU A 198 2.34 11.47 17.74
C LEU A 198 3.53 10.53 17.51
N LYS A 199 4.37 10.31 18.53
CA LYS A 199 5.49 9.37 18.48
C LYS A 199 5.04 7.94 18.19
N ALA A 200 3.95 7.48 18.81
CA ALA A 200 3.40 6.15 18.53
C ALA A 200 2.97 6.01 17.06
N ALA A 201 2.33 7.03 16.48
CA ALA A 201 1.98 7.05 15.06
C ALA A 201 3.22 7.09 14.16
N GLN A 202 4.21 7.94 14.48
CA GLN A 202 5.47 8.04 13.75
C GLN A 202 6.25 6.71 13.75
N LEU A 203 6.31 6.01 14.88
CA LEU A 203 6.98 4.72 15.02
C LEU A 203 6.47 3.71 13.98
N LEU A 204 5.15 3.57 13.84
CA LEU A 204 4.55 2.66 12.87
C LEU A 204 4.97 3.00 11.43
N VAL A 205 5.03 4.29 11.08
CA VAL A 205 5.40 4.74 9.74
C VAL A 205 6.90 4.59 9.48
N TYR A 206 7.76 4.92 10.45
CA TYR A 206 9.22 4.73 10.36
C TYR A 206 9.60 3.26 10.17
N LEU A 207 8.96 2.38 10.93
CA LEU A 207 9.08 0.94 10.77
C LEU A 207 8.74 0.54 9.32
N ASN A 208 7.60 0.98 8.80
CA ASN A 208 7.18 0.68 7.42
C ASN A 208 8.15 1.25 6.37
N LEU A 209 8.64 2.48 6.54
CA LEU A 209 9.64 3.09 5.65
C LEU A 209 10.94 2.30 5.64
N SER A 210 11.45 1.90 6.81
CA SER A 210 12.67 1.10 6.94
C SER A 210 12.57 -0.19 6.12
N LEU A 211 11.50 -0.97 6.32
CA LEU A 211 11.24 -2.18 5.55
C LEU A 211 11.10 -1.90 4.04
N THR A 212 10.41 -0.82 3.68
CA THR A 212 10.20 -0.45 2.28
C THR A 212 11.51 -0.11 1.59
N TYR A 213 12.43 0.58 2.27
CA TYR A 213 13.76 0.88 1.71
C TYR A 213 14.65 -0.37 1.62
N LEU A 214 14.52 -1.36 2.51
CA LEU A 214 15.15 -2.68 2.34
C LEU A 214 14.66 -3.33 1.04
N LYS A 215 13.34 -3.37 0.80
CA LYS A 215 12.76 -3.92 -0.43
C LYS A 215 13.14 -3.15 -1.70
N LEU A 216 13.49 -1.87 -1.57
CA LEU A 216 14.00 -1.03 -2.66
C LEU A 216 15.53 -1.10 -2.83
N ASN A 217 16.22 -1.98 -2.10
CA ASN A 217 17.68 -2.11 -2.09
C ASN A 217 18.40 -0.78 -1.81
N ARG A 218 17.90 -0.02 -0.82
CA ARG A 218 18.48 1.26 -0.36
C ARG A 218 18.82 1.18 1.13
N PRO A 219 19.81 0.37 1.51
CA PRO A 219 20.02 -0.01 2.89
C PRO A 219 20.42 1.18 3.79
N CYS A 220 21.17 2.17 3.31
CA CYS A 220 21.50 3.35 4.13
C CYS A 220 20.26 4.14 4.55
N ARG A 221 19.25 4.25 3.66
CA ARG A 221 17.97 4.87 4.02
C ARG A 221 17.14 3.98 4.94
N ALA A 222 17.18 2.66 4.73
CA ALA A 222 16.49 1.73 5.60
C ALA A 222 17.01 1.79 7.04
N LEU A 223 18.35 1.87 7.20
CA LEU A 223 19.01 2.05 8.48
C LEU A 223 18.57 3.35 9.16
N MET A 224 18.67 4.48 8.46
CA MET A 224 18.25 5.79 8.98
C MET A 224 16.80 5.79 9.52
N TRP A 225 15.85 5.21 8.79
CA TRP A 225 14.46 5.12 9.26
C TRP A 225 14.28 4.10 10.39
N GLY A 226 15.06 3.02 10.40
CA GLY A 226 15.07 2.06 11.49
C GLY A 226 15.60 2.68 12.79
N GLU A 227 16.67 3.46 12.71
CA GLU A 227 17.23 4.20 13.86
C GLU A 227 16.23 5.24 14.39
N LYS A 228 15.55 5.99 13.52
CA LYS A 228 14.44 6.87 13.94
C LYS A 228 13.31 6.15 14.66
N ALA A 229 13.02 4.90 14.29
CA ALA A 229 12.07 4.08 15.04
C ALA A 229 12.61 3.71 16.43
N LEU A 230 13.90 3.41 16.54
CA LEU A 230 14.57 3.07 17.81
C LEU A 230 14.79 4.27 18.73
N GLU A 231 14.86 5.49 18.19
CA GLU A 231 14.81 6.73 18.99
C GLU A 231 13.48 6.88 19.75
N ILE A 232 12.40 6.26 19.24
CA ILE A 232 11.08 6.25 19.87
C ILE A 232 10.91 5.03 20.77
N ASP A 233 11.27 3.85 20.28
CA ASP A 233 11.18 2.57 20.99
C ASP A 233 12.46 1.76 20.76
N ASP A 234 13.41 1.89 21.69
CA ASP A 234 14.72 1.24 21.66
C ASP A 234 14.66 -0.28 21.79
N LYS A 235 13.50 -0.82 22.20
CA LYS A 235 13.22 -2.25 22.35
C LYS A 235 12.40 -2.81 21.19
N SER A 236 12.12 -2.02 20.15
CA SER A 236 11.37 -2.49 18.99
C SER A 236 12.12 -3.63 18.27
N ALA A 237 11.67 -4.87 18.44
CA ALA A 237 12.28 -6.03 17.80
C ALA A 237 12.33 -5.87 16.27
N LYS A 238 11.25 -5.34 15.68
CA LYS A 238 11.16 -5.03 14.23
C LYS A 238 12.16 -3.95 13.81
N GLY A 239 12.34 -2.90 14.62
CA GLY A 239 13.30 -1.83 14.36
C GLY A 239 14.73 -2.36 14.38
N LEU A 240 15.09 -3.05 15.46
CA LEU A 240 16.42 -3.67 15.65
C LEU A 240 16.73 -4.66 14.52
N PHE A 241 15.78 -5.55 14.19
CA PHE A 241 15.94 -6.52 13.12
C PHE A 241 16.21 -5.86 11.75
N ARG A 242 15.44 -4.82 11.40
CA ARG A 242 15.60 -4.11 10.12
C ARG A 242 16.89 -3.30 10.04
N CYS A 243 17.33 -2.69 11.13
CA CYS A 243 18.65 -2.06 11.20
C CYS A 243 19.77 -3.10 11.00
N GLY A 244 19.65 -4.27 11.64
CA GLY A 244 20.56 -5.39 11.45
C GLY A 244 20.65 -5.84 9.99
N GLN A 245 19.50 -6.02 9.33
CA GLN A 245 19.44 -6.33 7.89
C GLN A 245 20.10 -5.24 7.04
N ALA A 246 19.81 -3.97 7.31
CA ALA A 246 20.40 -2.85 6.57
C ALA A 246 21.93 -2.80 6.73
N CYS A 247 22.45 -2.93 7.95
CA CYS A 247 23.89 -2.95 8.22
C CYS A 247 24.58 -4.13 7.53
N LEU A 248 23.94 -5.31 7.48
CA LEU A 248 24.47 -6.47 6.77
C LEU A 248 24.61 -6.20 5.27
N GLU A 249 23.60 -5.59 4.63
CA GLU A 249 23.68 -5.21 3.21
C GLU A 249 24.75 -4.11 2.96
N ILE A 250 25.00 -3.23 3.93
CA ILE A 250 26.08 -2.21 3.89
C ILE A 250 27.47 -2.83 4.17
N LYS A 251 27.51 -4.09 4.64
CA LYS A 251 28.71 -4.81 5.11
C LYS A 251 29.33 -4.25 6.39
N GLU A 252 28.54 -3.57 7.21
CA GLU A 252 28.90 -3.21 8.58
C GLU A 252 28.55 -4.37 9.53
N TYR A 253 29.32 -5.45 9.44
CA TYR A 253 29.01 -6.72 10.10
C TYR A 253 28.92 -6.63 11.64
N GLU A 254 29.77 -5.81 12.27
CA GLU A 254 29.74 -5.63 13.73
C GLU A 254 28.47 -4.93 14.19
N LYS A 255 28.08 -3.82 13.53
CA LYS A 255 26.82 -3.14 13.83
C LYS A 255 25.62 -4.05 13.55
N ALA A 256 25.67 -4.81 12.45
CA ALA A 256 24.63 -5.78 12.13
C ALA A 256 24.47 -6.82 13.25
N ARG A 257 25.58 -7.36 13.77
CA ARG A 257 25.59 -8.29 14.91
C ARG A 257 24.92 -7.67 16.13
N ASP A 258 25.32 -6.46 16.50
CA ASP A 258 24.85 -5.81 17.72
C ASP A 258 23.34 -5.55 17.66
N PHE A 259 22.83 -5.09 16.51
CA PHE A 259 21.39 -4.94 16.31
C PHE A 259 20.64 -6.28 16.34
N LEU A 260 21.13 -7.31 15.65
CA LEU A 260 20.45 -8.61 15.58
C LEU A 260 20.46 -9.35 16.92
N LEU A 261 21.53 -9.26 17.72
CA LEU A 261 21.55 -9.84 19.07
C LEU A 261 20.59 -9.12 20.00
N LYS A 262 20.49 -7.78 19.91
CA LYS A 262 19.47 -7.03 20.65
C LYS A 262 18.06 -7.45 20.21
N ALA A 263 17.81 -7.64 18.92
CA ALA A 263 16.53 -8.11 18.40
C ALA A 263 16.18 -9.52 18.93
N GLN A 264 17.15 -10.45 18.90
CA GLN A 264 17.00 -11.80 19.43
C GLN A 264 16.72 -11.79 20.94
N LYS A 265 17.31 -10.87 21.70
CA LYS A 265 17.01 -10.72 23.13
C LYS A 265 15.55 -10.34 23.38
N GLN A 266 14.93 -9.54 22.50
CA GLN A 266 13.51 -9.19 22.61
C GLN A 266 12.60 -10.35 22.17
N GLU A 267 12.99 -11.09 21.12
CA GLU A 267 12.23 -12.23 20.59
C GLU A 267 13.12 -13.48 20.36
N PRO A 268 13.47 -14.24 21.42
CA PRO A 268 14.46 -15.32 21.35
C PRO A 268 14.11 -16.46 20.38
N PHE A 269 12.81 -16.73 20.24
CA PHE A 269 12.28 -17.82 19.41
C PHE A 269 11.90 -17.39 17.99
N ASN A 270 12.18 -16.14 17.60
CA ASN A 270 11.87 -15.66 16.26
C ASN A 270 12.82 -16.29 15.22
N GLN A 271 12.25 -17.11 14.32
CA GLN A 271 13.01 -17.85 13.33
C GLN A 271 13.66 -16.94 12.27
N GLU A 272 13.04 -15.81 11.93
CA GLU A 272 13.59 -14.84 10.96
C GLU A 272 14.88 -14.22 11.50
N ILE A 273 14.87 -13.77 12.76
CA ILE A 273 16.05 -13.20 13.43
C ILE A 273 17.19 -14.22 13.50
N ASN A 274 16.87 -15.45 13.90
CA ASN A 274 17.86 -16.52 14.02
C ASN A 274 18.46 -16.91 12.65
N ASN A 275 17.66 -16.92 11.58
CA ASN A 275 18.15 -17.17 10.23
C ASN A 275 19.03 -16.03 9.72
N GLU A 276 18.70 -14.78 10.06
CA GLU A 276 19.50 -13.61 9.70
C GLU A 276 20.85 -13.60 10.42
N LEU A 277 20.90 -13.99 11.71
CA LEU A 277 22.16 -14.18 12.45
C LEU A 277 23.06 -15.26 11.81
N LYS A 278 22.47 -16.35 11.31
CA LYS A 278 23.22 -17.35 10.54
C LYS A 278 23.75 -16.77 9.24
N ARG A 279 22.93 -16.00 8.50
CA ARG A 279 23.35 -15.30 7.27
C ARG A 279 24.51 -14.35 7.54
N LEU A 280 24.45 -13.60 8.64
CA LEU A 280 25.53 -12.73 9.10
C LEU A 280 26.81 -13.52 9.37
N ALA A 281 26.74 -14.62 10.12
CA ALA A 281 27.92 -15.43 10.45
C ALA A 281 28.63 -15.96 9.20
N SER A 282 27.87 -16.49 8.23
CA SER A 282 28.43 -16.93 6.94
C SER A 282 29.04 -15.75 6.17
N SER A 283 28.33 -14.63 6.06
CA SER A 283 28.82 -13.45 5.31
C SER A 283 30.08 -12.85 5.91
N TYR A 284 30.18 -12.83 7.25
CA TYR A 284 31.34 -12.32 7.96
C TYR A 284 32.55 -13.26 7.81
N GLN A 285 32.33 -14.57 7.85
CA GLN A 285 33.37 -15.57 7.60
C GLN A 285 33.93 -15.43 6.18
N ASP A 286 33.07 -15.34 5.16
CA ASP A 286 33.46 -15.13 3.77
C ASP A 286 34.29 -13.83 3.59
N TYR A 287 33.92 -12.77 4.30
CA TYR A 287 34.69 -11.52 4.31
C TYR A 287 36.10 -11.73 4.89
N LEU A 288 36.22 -12.42 6.04
CA LEU A 288 37.52 -12.70 6.66
C LEU A 288 38.40 -13.62 5.81
N ASP A 289 37.81 -14.61 5.14
CA ASP A 289 38.53 -15.50 4.23
C ASP A 289 39.09 -14.72 3.03
N ARG A 290 38.29 -13.84 2.41
CA ARG A 290 38.77 -12.96 1.33
C ARG A 290 39.86 -11.99 1.78
N GLN A 291 39.74 -11.43 2.97
CA GLN A 291 40.79 -10.57 3.54
C GLN A 291 42.11 -11.34 3.72
N ARG A 292 42.05 -12.56 4.28
CA ARG A 292 43.22 -13.43 4.43
C ARG A 292 43.86 -13.78 3.09
N GLU A 293 43.06 -14.09 2.08
CA GLU A 293 43.55 -14.39 0.73
C GLU A 293 44.21 -13.17 0.09
N MET A 294 43.59 -11.99 0.17
CA MET A 294 44.15 -10.73 -0.35
C MET A 294 45.48 -10.39 0.32
N CYS A 295 45.56 -10.48 1.66
CA CYS A 295 46.81 -10.29 2.39
C CYS A 295 47.89 -11.28 1.91
N SER A 296 47.54 -12.57 1.81
CA SER A 296 48.47 -13.62 1.36
C SER A 296 49.03 -13.33 -0.04
N ARG A 297 48.19 -12.86 -0.98
CA ARG A 297 48.63 -12.46 -2.33
C ARG A 297 49.52 -11.22 -2.32
N MET A 298 49.16 -10.19 -1.54
CA MET A 298 49.99 -8.98 -1.42
C MET A 298 51.38 -9.29 -0.87
N PHE A 299 51.47 -10.01 0.25
CA PHE A 299 52.76 -10.37 0.85
C PHE A 299 53.55 -11.38 0.02
N GLY A 300 52.89 -12.32 -0.65
CA GLY A 300 53.52 -13.21 -1.62
C GLY A 300 54.18 -12.44 -2.78
N SER A 301 53.49 -11.44 -3.34
CA SER A 301 54.03 -10.61 -4.42
C SER A 301 55.21 -9.71 -4.01
N LEU A 302 55.21 -9.22 -2.76
CA LEU A 302 56.33 -8.46 -2.17
C LEU A 302 57.56 -9.33 -1.90
N SER A 303 57.37 -10.61 -1.58
CA SER A 303 58.48 -11.55 -1.38
C SER A 303 59.17 -11.92 -2.71
N LEU A 304 58.43 -11.97 -3.82
CA LEU A 304 58.95 -12.24 -5.16
C LEU A 304 59.70 -11.04 -5.76
N SER A 305 59.26 -9.80 -5.49
CA SER A 305 59.94 -8.59 -6.00
C SER A 305 61.23 -8.24 -5.25
N SER A 306 61.35 -8.67 -3.99
CA SER A 306 62.56 -8.48 -3.18
C SER A 306 63.66 -9.51 -3.48
N THR A 307 63.34 -10.63 -4.14
CA THR A 307 64.33 -11.61 -4.60
C THR A 307 64.93 -11.29 -5.97
N THR A 308 64.27 -10.48 -6.80
CA THR A 308 64.75 -10.13 -8.16
C THR A 308 65.74 -8.95 -8.23
N ASN A 309 66.01 -8.24 -7.13
CA ASN A 309 66.97 -7.12 -7.08
C ASN A 309 68.35 -7.47 -6.47
N LYS A 310 68.69 -8.77 -6.41
CA LYS A 310 70.05 -9.25 -6.09
C LYS A 310 70.57 -10.12 -7.23
N ALA A 311 70.99 -9.49 -8.32
CA ALA A 311 71.83 -10.09 -9.35
C ALA A 311 72.81 -9.02 -9.85
#